data_AF-A0A9P6ITG8-F1
#
_entry.id   AF-A0A9P6ITG8-F1
#
_cell.length_a   1.000
_cell.length_b   1.000
_cell.length_c   1.000
_cell.angle_alpha   90.00
_cell.angle_beta   90.00
_cell.angle_gamma   90.00
#
_symmetry.space_group_name_H-M   'P 1'
#
loop_
_entity.id
_entity.type
_entity.pdbx_description
1 polymer ?
#
loop_
_entity_poly.entity_id
_entity_poly.type
_entity_poly.pdbx_seq_one_letter_code
_entity_poly.pdbx_strand_id
1 'polypeptide(L)'
;MPTIIFLKNKVEVGRVVGANLAEIQSLIKKHEGGDAFSGAGQTLGGGSNGGESSASSSAAAAASGVAKTVEGPGGSCQIQVRLLDGSTIRGDFEPTHTVKQVYDFVHANLAARGISAPGFTLMTNFPKV
;
A
#
# COMPACT_ATOMS: atom_id res chain seq x y z
N MET A 1 33.67 -0.09 25.10
CA MET A 1 32.89 -0.81 24.07
C MET A 1 31.43 -0.38 24.18
N PRO A 2 30.74 -0.08 23.07
CA PRO A 2 29.34 0.32 23.13
C PRO A 2 28.46 -0.85 23.59
N THR A 3 27.37 -0.54 24.30
CA THR A 3 26.39 -1.50 24.79
C THR A 3 25.03 -1.15 24.22
N ILE A 4 24.32 -2.14 23.69
CA ILE A 4 23.01 -1.98 23.07
C ILE A 4 21.97 -2.50 24.07
N ILE A 5 21.01 -1.65 24.44
CA ILE A 5 19.93 -1.98 25.37
C ILE A 5 18.63 -2.07 24.58
N PHE A 6 17.90 -3.17 24.73
CA PHE A 6 16.60 -3.39 24.13
C PHE A 6 15.52 -3.04 25.13
N LEU A 7 14.60 -2.16 24.74
CA LEU A 7 13.47 -1.76 25.58
C LEU A 7 12.14 -2.11 24.91
N LYS A 8 11.20 -2.64 25.68
CA LYS A 8 9.79 -2.81 25.29
C LYS A 8 8.91 -2.15 26.33
N ASN A 9 8.01 -1.26 25.92
CA ASN A 9 7.14 -0.49 26.84
C ASN A 9 7.90 0.23 27.96
N LYS A 10 9.08 0.80 27.66
CA LYS A 10 10.00 1.46 28.62
C LYS A 10 10.63 0.52 29.68
N VAL A 11 10.54 -0.79 29.49
CA VAL A 11 11.19 -1.80 30.33
C VAL A 11 12.35 -2.44 29.56
N GLU A 12 13.51 -2.60 30.22
CA GLU A 12 14.67 -3.29 29.65
C GLU A 12 14.35 -4.78 29.46
N VAL A 13 14.37 -5.24 28.22
CA VAL A 13 14.11 -6.64 27.85
C VAL A 13 15.39 -7.41 27.49
N GLY A 14 16.51 -6.70 27.31
CA GLY A 14 17.81 -7.33 27.09
C GLY A 14 18.93 -6.33 26.86
N ARG A 15 20.17 -6.83 26.96
CA ARG A 15 21.39 -6.05 26.81
C ARG A 15 22.44 -6.87 26.07
N VAL A 16 23.10 -6.25 25.11
CA VAL A 16 24.19 -6.86 24.34
C VAL A 16 25.42 -5.96 24.40
N VAL A 17 26.57 -6.55 24.71
CA VAL A 17 27.85 -5.83 24.79
C VAL A 17 28.57 -5.95 23.44
N GLY A 18 28.98 -4.83 22.86
CA GLY A 18 29.64 -4.80 21.56
C GLY A 18 28.72 -5.13 20.38
N ALA A 19 29.32 -5.30 19.20
CA ALA A 19 28.61 -5.55 17.94
C ALA A 19 28.33 -7.04 17.70
N ASN A 20 27.77 -7.74 18.68
CA ASN A 20 27.41 -9.15 18.53
C ASN A 20 26.10 -9.30 17.75
N LEU A 21 26.22 -9.40 16.41
CA LEU A 21 25.08 -9.44 15.48
C LEU A 21 24.13 -10.62 15.74
N ALA A 22 24.65 -11.77 16.15
CA ALA A 22 23.85 -12.98 16.38
C ALA A 22 22.90 -12.82 17.57
N GLU A 23 23.41 -12.24 18.67
CA GLU A 23 22.60 -11.98 19.87
C GLU A 23 21.56 -10.89 19.62
N ILE A 24 21.95 -9.82 18.93
CA ILE A 24 21.05 -8.74 18.51
C ILE A 24 19.87 -9.29 17.71
N GLN A 25 20.12 -10.10 16.68
CA GLN A 25 19.06 -10.68 15.85
C GLN A 25 18.14 -11.61 16.64
N SER A 26 18.69 -12.39 17.58
CA SER A 26 17.92 -13.31 18.40
C SER A 26 16.99 -12.58 19.37
N LEU A 27 17.46 -11.48 19.98
CA LEU A 27 16.68 -10.61 20.85
C LEU A 27 15.56 -9.89 20.09
N ILE A 28 15.85 -9.41 18.88
CA ILE A 28 14.87 -8.78 18.00
C ILE A 28 13.73 -9.78 17.70
N LYS A 29 14.05 -10.95 17.11
CA LYS A 29 13.03 -11.96 16.76
C LYS A 29 12.20 -12.43 17.96
N LYS A 30 12.80 -12.55 19.14
CA LYS A 30 12.11 -12.95 20.37
C LYS A 30 11.09 -11.90 20.84
N HIS A 31 11.36 -10.61 20.63
CA HIS A 31 10.55 -9.51 21.17
C HIS A 31 9.71 -8.77 20.12
N GLU A 32 9.89 -9.06 18.83
CA GLU A 32 9.15 -8.53 17.66
C GLU A 32 7.66 -8.93 17.62
N GLY A 33 7.24 -9.96 18.35
CA GLY A 33 5.86 -10.46 18.36
C GLY A 33 4.84 -9.58 19.11
N GLY A 34 4.91 -8.26 18.93
CA GLY A 34 3.87 -7.33 19.40
C GLY A 34 3.16 -6.72 18.22
N ASP A 35 1.84 -6.88 18.15
CA ASP A 35 1.00 -6.13 17.23
C ASP A 35 1.11 -4.63 17.54
N ALA A 36 2.09 -3.95 16.94
CA ALA A 36 2.28 -2.53 17.15
C ALA A 36 1.07 -1.70 16.66
N PHE A 37 0.23 -2.27 15.80
CA PHE A 37 -0.91 -1.61 15.17
C PHE A 37 -2.08 -2.57 14.88
N SER A 38 -2.49 -3.43 15.82
CA SER A 38 -3.71 -4.26 15.68
C SER A 38 -5.02 -3.50 15.89
N GLY A 39 -4.97 -2.21 16.21
CA GLY A 39 -6.16 -1.37 16.29
C GLY A 39 -6.61 -0.92 14.90
N ALA A 40 -7.82 -1.29 14.49
CA ALA A 40 -8.48 -0.62 13.37
C ALA A 40 -8.65 0.87 13.73
N GLY A 41 -7.99 1.76 12.98
CA GLY A 41 -8.03 3.19 13.24
C GLY A 41 -9.47 3.72 13.20
N GLN A 42 -9.90 4.40 14.26
CA GLN A 42 -11.15 5.14 14.26
C GLN A 42 -11.02 6.38 13.38
N THR A 43 -11.92 6.54 12.40
CA THR A 43 -12.08 7.79 11.67
C THR A 43 -12.79 8.81 12.57
N LEU A 44 -12.25 10.03 12.68
CA LEU A 44 -12.77 11.12 13.53
C LEU A 44 -14.08 11.77 13.00
N GLY A 45 -14.93 11.00 12.32
CA GLY A 45 -16.15 11.50 11.68
C GLY A 45 -17.28 10.49 11.77
N GLY A 46 -17.98 10.47 12.90
CA GLY A 46 -19.19 9.66 13.06
C GLY A 46 -19.94 10.11 14.31
N GLY A 47 -21.00 10.89 14.10
CA GLY A 47 -21.85 11.41 15.17
C GLY A 47 -22.52 10.32 16.00
N SER A 48 -22.81 10.70 17.25
CA SER A 48 -23.64 10.05 18.26
C SER A 48 -24.69 9.05 17.73
N ASN A 49 -24.65 7.81 18.21
CA ASN A 49 -25.67 7.23 19.09
C ASN A 49 -25.26 5.80 19.52
N GLY A 50 -25.52 5.47 20.79
CA GLY A 50 -25.21 4.16 21.37
C GLY A 50 -26.16 3.04 20.94
N GLY A 51 -25.82 1.81 21.37
CA GLY A 51 -26.71 0.66 21.27
C GLY A 51 -25.96 -0.66 21.09
N GLU A 52 -26.37 -1.65 21.88
CA GLU A 52 -25.78 -2.96 22.11
C GLU A 52 -25.77 -3.97 20.93
N SER A 53 -24.92 -4.97 21.12
CA SER A 53 -25.10 -6.41 20.80
C SER A 53 -25.26 -6.88 19.35
N SER A 54 -24.31 -7.75 19.00
CA SER A 54 -24.48 -9.03 18.31
C SER A 54 -25.38 -9.08 17.08
N ALA A 55 -24.76 -9.17 15.90
CA ALA A 55 -25.20 -10.12 14.88
C ALA A 55 -24.04 -10.41 13.91
N SER A 56 -23.66 -11.69 13.88
CA SER A 56 -23.05 -12.33 12.72
C SER A 56 -23.76 -11.93 11.44
N SER A 57 -23.01 -11.51 10.41
CA SER A 57 -23.16 -12.01 9.05
C SER A 57 -22.16 -11.34 8.11
N SER A 58 -21.59 -12.18 7.26
CA SER A 58 -20.94 -11.89 5.98
C SER A 58 -21.03 -10.46 5.46
N ALA A 59 -19.87 -9.86 5.22
CA ALA A 59 -19.50 -9.46 3.86
C ALA A 59 -18.04 -8.99 3.87
N ALA A 60 -17.14 -9.88 3.48
CA ALA A 60 -15.89 -9.47 2.87
C ALA A 60 -16.25 -8.75 1.56
N ALA A 61 -16.33 -7.43 1.61
CA ALA A 61 -16.41 -6.54 0.45
C ALA A 61 -15.77 -5.22 0.88
N ALA A 62 -14.65 -4.76 0.33
CA ALA A 62 -13.94 -5.22 -0.84
C ALA A 62 -12.44 -5.02 -0.60
N ALA A 63 -11.67 -6.09 -0.82
CA ALA A 63 -10.44 -5.90 -1.56
C ALA A 63 -10.83 -5.11 -2.82
N SER A 64 -10.52 -3.81 -2.86
CA SER A 64 -10.50 -3.10 -4.13
C SER A 64 -9.66 -3.98 -5.03
N GLY A 65 -10.32 -4.54 -6.05
CA GLY A 65 -9.91 -5.78 -6.66
C GLY A 65 -8.43 -5.76 -6.99
N VAL A 66 -7.83 -6.95 -6.93
CA VAL A 66 -6.80 -7.31 -7.89
C VAL A 66 -7.44 -7.19 -9.29
N ALA A 67 -7.66 -5.95 -9.73
CA ALA A 67 -7.74 -5.65 -11.14
C ALA A 67 -6.36 -6.02 -11.62
N LYS A 68 -6.28 -7.06 -12.45
CA LYS A 68 -5.08 -7.45 -13.20
C LYS A 68 -4.48 -6.17 -13.78
N THR A 69 -3.55 -5.60 -13.03
CA THR A 69 -2.83 -4.41 -13.43
C THR A 69 -1.54 -4.96 -13.95
N VAL A 70 -1.31 -4.75 -15.25
CA VAL A 70 0.00 -5.08 -15.83
C VAL A 70 1.02 -4.30 -15.01
N GLU A 71 2.04 -4.98 -14.49
CA GLU A 71 3.09 -4.30 -13.74
C GLU A 71 3.90 -3.45 -14.70
N GLY A 72 4.16 -2.19 -14.34
CA GLY A 72 4.96 -1.29 -15.16
C GLY A 72 6.40 -1.82 -15.30
N PRO A 73 7.18 -1.33 -16.28
CA PRO A 73 8.55 -1.80 -16.53
C PRO A 73 9.56 -1.54 -15.39
N GLY A 74 9.10 -1.17 -14.19
CA GLY A 74 9.92 -0.78 -13.05
C GLY A 74 10.46 0.63 -13.22
N GLY A 75 10.39 1.43 -12.17
CA GLY A 75 11.08 2.70 -12.14
C GLY A 75 10.70 3.59 -10.97
N SER A 76 11.34 4.76 -10.93
CA SER A 76 11.20 5.74 -9.82
C SER A 76 9.99 6.66 -9.94
N CYS A 77 9.34 6.74 -11.11
CA CYS A 77 8.19 7.60 -11.35
C CYS A 77 6.90 6.78 -11.37
N GLN A 78 6.01 7.06 -10.43
CA GLN A 78 4.70 6.41 -10.38
C GLN A 78 3.65 7.24 -11.11
N ILE A 79 2.96 6.63 -12.07
CA ILE A 79 1.84 7.24 -12.79
C ILE A 79 0.55 6.55 -12.37
N GLN A 80 -0.38 7.35 -11.82
CA GLN A 80 -1.75 6.91 -11.54
C GLN A 80 -2.68 7.42 -12.63
N VAL A 81 -3.37 6.50 -13.31
CA VAL A 81 -4.37 6.80 -14.32
C VAL A 81 -5.75 6.50 -13.76
N ARG A 82 -6.65 7.49 -13.82
CA ARG A 82 -8.06 7.31 -13.47
C ARG A 82 -8.84 6.98 -14.75
N LEU A 83 -9.61 5.90 -14.69
CA LEU A 83 -10.42 5.40 -15.78
C LEU A 83 -11.86 5.94 -15.70
N LEU A 84 -12.60 5.83 -16.80
CA LEU A 84 -13.98 6.32 -16.93
C LEU A 84 -14.97 5.56 -16.04
N ASP A 85 -14.65 4.32 -15.67
CA ASP A 85 -15.42 3.50 -14.74
C ASP A 85 -15.20 3.91 -13.27
N GLY A 86 -14.42 4.97 -13.03
CA GLY A 86 -14.07 5.46 -11.70
C GLY A 86 -12.92 4.70 -11.03
N SER A 87 -12.44 3.61 -11.63
CA SER A 87 -11.30 2.86 -11.12
C SER A 87 -9.98 3.57 -11.41
N THR A 88 -8.93 3.20 -10.67
CA THR A 88 -7.58 3.74 -10.88
C THR A 88 -6.60 2.62 -11.12
N ILE A 89 -5.76 2.77 -12.13
CA ILE A 89 -4.62 1.92 -12.39
C ILE A 89 -3.34 2.68 -12.05
N ARG A 90 -2.34 1.96 -11.56
CA ARG A 90 -1.03 2.50 -11.19
C ARG A 90 0.03 1.73 -11.94
N GLY A 91 1.04 2.44 -12.44
CA GLY A 91 2.22 1.83 -13.03
C GLY A 91 3.46 2.61 -12.66
N ASP A 92 4.56 1.90 -12.47
CA ASP A 92 5.88 2.45 -12.20
C ASP A 92 6.67 2.53 -13.51
N PHE A 93 7.25 3.69 -13.77
CA PHE A 93 7.95 4.04 -15.01
C PHE A 93 9.26 4.76 -14.68
N GLU A 94 10.25 4.69 -15.57
CA GLU A 94 11.41 5.60 -15.53
C GLU A 94 11.09 6.94 -16.22
N PRO A 95 11.71 8.06 -15.82
CA PRO A 95 11.52 9.38 -16.44
C PRO A 95 11.83 9.43 -17.94
N THR A 96 12.62 8.48 -18.44
CA THR A 96 13.01 8.34 -19.85
C THR A 96 11.95 7.65 -20.71
N HIS A 97 10.92 7.07 -20.10
CA HIS A 97 9.83 6.42 -20.84
C HIS A 97 8.95 7.47 -21.56
N THR A 98 8.42 7.06 -22.70
CA THR A 98 7.58 7.91 -23.53
C THR A 98 6.11 7.83 -23.13
N VAL A 99 5.35 8.89 -23.40
CA VAL A 99 3.89 8.91 -23.20
C VAL A 99 3.20 7.81 -24.02
N LYS A 100 3.79 7.39 -25.15
CA LYS A 100 3.32 6.25 -25.94
C LYS A 100 3.32 4.95 -25.13
N GLN A 101 4.36 4.68 -24.34
CA GLN A 101 4.40 3.48 -23.49
C GLN A 101 3.37 3.54 -22.37
N VAL A 102 3.06 4.73 -21.84
CA VAL A 102 1.95 4.92 -20.91
C VAL A 102 0.61 4.64 -21.60
N TYR A 103 0.44 5.07 -22.85
CA TYR A 103 -0.74 4.77 -23.64
C TYR A 103 -0.91 3.26 -23.88
N ASP A 104 0.16 2.58 -24.28
CA ASP A 104 0.18 1.13 -24.48
C ASP A 104 -0.11 0.38 -23.18
N PHE A 105 0.43 0.85 -22.04
CA PHE A 105 0.12 0.33 -20.71
C PHE A 105 -1.37 0.45 -20.37
N VAL A 106 -1.96 1.62 -20.58
CA VAL A 106 -3.38 1.85 -20.34
C VAL A 106 -4.21 0.97 -21.26
N HIS A 107 -3.87 0.90 -22.55
CA HIS A 107 -4.55 0.06 -23.52
C HIS A 107 -4.50 -1.44 -23.14
N ALA A 108 -3.34 -1.93 -22.70
CA ALA A 108 -3.19 -3.31 -22.21
C ALA A 108 -4.04 -3.57 -20.95
N ASN A 109 -4.10 -2.62 -20.02
CA ASN A 109 -4.95 -2.70 -18.83
C ASN A 109 -6.45 -2.66 -19.16
N LEU A 110 -6.85 -1.88 -20.17
CA LEU A 110 -8.22 -1.88 -20.67
C LEU A 110 -8.59 -3.20 -21.33
N ALA A 111 -7.71 -3.72 -22.21
CA ALA A 111 -7.89 -5.01 -22.87
C ALA A 111 -7.95 -6.18 -21.87
N ALA A 112 -7.09 -6.18 -20.85
CA ALA A 112 -7.10 -7.17 -19.77
C ALA A 112 -8.41 -7.17 -18.98
N ARG A 113 -9.15 -6.05 -18.99
CA ARG A 113 -10.44 -5.88 -18.34
C ARG A 113 -11.63 -6.05 -19.29
N GLY A 114 -11.38 -6.36 -20.57
CA GLY A 114 -12.42 -6.52 -21.59
C GLY A 114 -13.10 -5.21 -22.00
N ILE A 115 -12.52 -4.06 -21.64
CA ILE A 115 -13.04 -2.74 -21.95
C ILE A 115 -12.39 -2.28 -23.25
N SER A 116 -13.15 -2.26 -24.34
CA SER A 116 -12.66 -1.72 -25.62
C SER A 116 -12.96 -0.22 -25.68
N ALA A 117 -11.95 0.62 -25.45
CA ALA A 117 -12.04 2.06 -25.66
C ALA A 117 -11.37 2.42 -26.99
N PRO A 118 -12.14 2.68 -28.07
CA PRO A 118 -11.58 2.93 -29.41
C PRO A 118 -10.88 4.29 -29.55
N GLY A 119 -10.91 5.14 -28.53
CA GLY A 119 -10.12 6.37 -28.47
C GLY A 119 -10.22 7.01 -27.10
N PHE A 120 -9.12 7.02 -26.35
CA PHE A 120 -9.02 7.76 -25.10
C PHE A 120 -7.88 8.78 -25.20
N THR A 121 -8.02 9.90 -24.50
CA THR A 121 -6.94 10.91 -24.39
C THR A 121 -6.45 10.92 -22.95
N LEU A 122 -5.13 10.96 -22.78
CA LEU A 122 -4.50 11.13 -21.48
C LEU A 122 -4.49 12.62 -21.13
N MET A 123 -5.03 12.96 -19.97
CA MET A 123 -4.99 14.32 -19.42
C MET A 123 -4.31 14.30 -18.06
N THR A 124 -3.57 15.37 -17.74
CA THR A 124 -2.99 15.56 -16.42
C THR A 124 -4.01 16.25 -15.50
N ASN A 125 -3.91 16.01 -14.20
CA ASN A 125 -4.80 16.67 -13.23
C ASN A 125 -4.45 18.16 -13.05
N PHE A 126 -3.16 18.50 -13.22
CA PHE A 126 -2.65 19.86 -13.08
C PHE A 126 -1.39 20.05 -13.94
N PRO A 127 -1.15 21.26 -14.50
CA PRO A 127 -2.08 22.39 -14.61
C PRO A 127 -3.17 22.11 -15.66
N LYS A 128 -4.37 22.62 -15.40
CA LYS A 128 -5.44 22.66 -16.42
C LYS A 128 -5.18 23.88 -17.30
N VAL A 129 -4.43 23.69 -18.37
CA VAL A 129 -4.34 24.66 -19.47
C VAL A 129 -5.57 24.55 -20.35
#